data_AF-A0A7S0FJ31-F1
#
_entry.id   AF-A0A7S0FJ31-F1
#
_cell.length_a   1.000
_cell.length_b   1.000
_cell.length_c   1.000
_cell.angle_alpha   90.00
_cell.angle_beta   90.00
_cell.angle_gamma   90.00
#
_symmetry.space_group_name_H-M   'P 1'
#
loop_
_entity.id
_entity.type
_entity.pdbx_description
1 polymer ?
#
loop_
_entity_poly.entity_id
_entity_poly.type
_entity_poly.pdbx_seq_one_letter_code
_entity_poly.pdbx_strand_id
1 'polypeptide(L)'
;ILSLNLQGYVRPRDDRGRWGQDHDHPFYYPMLATFAEEGNIFDAASHWKCFLPVFIHVLVVMTMNKLYRRVAEKLTDWENHETTIGHENSLIIKRFLFEAFDAYVILFYLAFFEKDITKLRGELVSVFNVDTFRRLLVECALPLVIQRLGKDKDHLAKMRKKTDSSDASDIDTSTRLTVEAERDEYEQFDDYLEMLIELGYVMLFASAYPLAAFIAIFANYVEYRADAWKLSRVCLRPR
;
A
#
# COMPACT_ATOMS: atom_id res chain seq x y z
N ILE A 1 13.00 8.00 8.82
CA ILE A 1 14.17 8.62 9.50
C ILE A 1 15.18 7.57 9.98
N LEU A 2 14.79 6.61 10.82
CA LEU A 2 15.70 5.53 11.26
C LEU A 2 16.15 4.64 10.08
N SER A 3 15.24 4.31 9.17
CA SER A 3 15.55 3.61 7.91
C SER A 3 16.53 4.38 7.03
N LEU A 4 16.40 5.71 6.94
CA LEU A 4 17.30 6.58 6.18
C LEU A 4 18.72 6.59 6.75
N ASN A 5 18.88 6.46 8.07
CA ASN A 5 20.19 6.29 8.70
C ASN A 5 20.79 4.91 8.38
N LEU A 6 19.97 3.85 8.45
CA LEU A 6 20.39 2.47 8.14
C LEU A 6 20.70 2.24 6.65
N GLN A 7 20.14 3.06 5.75
CA GLN A 7 20.39 3.02 4.31
C GLN A 7 21.51 3.98 3.87
N GLY A 8 22.09 4.76 4.80
CA GLY A 8 23.20 5.68 4.50
C GLY A 8 22.81 6.96 3.76
N TYR A 9 21.50 7.30 3.72
CA TYR A 9 21.00 8.56 3.16
C TYR A 9 21.30 9.78 4.04
N VAL A 10 21.52 9.57 5.34
CA VAL A 10 21.85 10.63 6.30
C VAL A 10 23.31 10.49 6.69
N ARG A 11 24.18 11.30 6.09
CA ARG A 11 25.61 11.34 6.42
C ARG A 11 25.92 12.54 7.33
N PRO A 12 26.90 12.43 8.24
CA PRO A 12 27.25 13.52 9.15
C PRO A 12 27.73 14.79 8.43
N ARG A 13 28.16 14.68 7.16
CA ARG A 13 28.76 15.78 6.38
C ARG A 13 28.05 16.13 5.08
N ASP A 14 26.83 15.63 4.86
CA ASP A 14 26.12 15.80 3.58
C ASP A 14 25.80 17.26 3.24
N ASP A 15 25.78 18.17 4.24
CA ASP A 15 25.37 19.56 4.01
C ASP A 15 26.10 20.57 4.92
N ARG A 16 27.43 20.65 4.78
CA ARG A 16 28.32 21.53 5.61
C ARG A 16 27.96 23.02 5.55
N GLY A 17 27.29 23.48 4.50
CA GLY A 17 26.86 24.87 4.34
C GLY A 17 25.62 25.23 5.16
N ARG A 18 24.87 24.23 5.63
CA ARG A 18 23.54 24.42 6.22
C ARG A 18 23.47 24.18 7.71
N TRP A 19 24.22 23.19 8.20
CA TRP A 19 24.25 22.82 9.62
C TRP A 19 25.47 23.38 10.38
N GLY A 20 26.36 24.11 9.69
CA GLY A 20 27.60 24.63 10.25
C GLY A 20 28.66 23.54 10.43
N GLN A 21 29.93 23.92 10.65
CA GLN A 21 31.02 22.95 10.81
C GLN A 21 30.97 22.17 12.13
N ASP A 22 30.20 22.66 13.12
CA ASP A 22 30.23 22.18 14.50
C ASP A 22 29.04 21.30 14.89
N HIS A 23 28.03 21.14 14.02
CA HIS A 23 26.84 20.34 14.31
C HIS A 23 26.57 19.29 13.24
N ASP A 24 26.47 18.04 13.68
CA ASP A 24 25.98 16.94 12.85
C ASP A 24 24.51 17.17 12.47
N HIS A 25 24.10 16.52 11.39
CA HIS A 25 22.70 16.56 10.96
C HIS A 25 21.77 16.13 12.12
N PRO A 26 20.69 16.87 12.43
CA PRO A 26 19.91 16.68 13.67
C PRO A 26 19.19 15.32 13.77
N PHE A 27 19.03 14.62 12.66
CA PHE A 27 18.51 13.25 12.60
C PHE A 27 19.57 12.20 12.26
N TYR A 28 20.84 12.55 12.45
CA TYR A 28 21.96 11.61 12.39
C TYR A 28 22.02 10.82 13.69
N TYR A 29 21.86 9.51 13.60
CA TYR A 29 22.02 8.60 14.71
C TYR A 29 23.31 7.80 14.52
N PRO A 30 24.40 8.13 15.21
CA PRO A 30 25.71 7.51 14.97
C PRO A 30 25.70 5.98 15.18
N MET A 31 24.89 5.49 16.11
CA MET A 31 24.71 4.06 16.36
C MET A 31 24.07 3.31 15.19
N LEU A 32 23.28 3.99 14.36
CA LEU A 32 22.60 3.39 13.21
C LEU A 32 23.38 3.61 11.91
N ALA A 33 24.01 4.77 11.77
CA ALA A 33 24.78 5.11 10.58
C ALA A 33 26.06 4.28 10.45
N THR A 34 26.69 3.89 11.57
CA THR A 34 27.87 2.99 11.55
C THR A 34 27.58 1.66 10.87
N PHE A 35 26.36 1.13 10.97
CA PHE A 35 26.00 -0.11 10.27
C PHE A 35 25.96 0.04 8.74
N ALA A 36 25.74 1.27 8.24
CA ALA A 36 25.68 1.60 6.80
C ALA A 36 27.03 2.02 6.20
N GLU A 37 28.09 2.14 7.02
CA GLU A 37 29.44 2.46 6.56
C GLU A 37 30.05 1.32 5.71
N GLU A 38 30.97 1.68 4.82
CA GLU A 38 31.62 0.76 3.88
C GLU A 38 32.28 -0.41 4.64
N GLY A 39 31.88 -1.65 4.29
CA GLY A 39 32.37 -2.88 4.93
C GLY A 39 31.47 -3.47 6.03
N ASN A 40 30.51 -2.71 6.58
CA ASN A 40 29.60 -3.18 7.63
C ASN A 40 28.40 -3.98 7.09
N ILE A 41 27.43 -4.29 7.97
CA ILE A 41 26.34 -5.24 7.71
C ILE A 41 25.31 -4.65 6.73
N PHE A 42 25.15 -3.32 6.68
CA PHE A 42 24.24 -2.58 5.80
C PHE A 42 24.99 -1.71 4.79
N ASP A 43 26.19 -2.12 4.40
CA ASP A 43 27.00 -1.44 3.40
C ASP A 43 26.23 -1.26 2.07
N ALA A 44 26.04 -0.01 1.68
CA ALA A 44 25.36 0.36 0.45
C ALA A 44 26.15 0.01 -0.82
N ALA A 45 27.48 -0.13 -0.74
CA ALA A 45 28.34 -0.49 -1.88
C ALA A 45 28.28 -1.99 -2.21
N SER A 46 27.86 -2.84 -1.26
CA SER A 46 27.76 -4.28 -1.43
C SER A 46 26.44 -4.71 -2.08
N HIS A 47 26.51 -5.50 -3.16
CA HIS A 47 25.36 -5.91 -3.98
C HIS A 47 24.20 -6.58 -3.21
N TRP A 48 24.46 -7.30 -2.12
CA TRP A 48 23.43 -8.03 -1.38
C TRP A 48 23.06 -7.37 -0.04
N LYS A 49 24.01 -6.64 0.57
CA LYS A 49 23.83 -6.03 1.89
C LYS A 49 22.96 -4.77 1.85
N CYS A 50 22.93 -4.06 0.72
CA CYS A 50 22.10 -2.88 0.52
C CYS A 50 20.60 -3.16 0.62
N PHE A 51 20.16 -4.40 0.34
CA PHE A 51 18.76 -4.78 0.41
C PHE A 51 18.29 -5.09 1.83
N LEU A 52 19.19 -5.45 2.76
CA LEU A 52 18.82 -5.89 4.10
C LEU A 52 18.08 -4.79 4.91
N PRO A 53 18.53 -3.51 4.92
CA PRO A 53 17.77 -2.42 5.53
C PRO A 53 16.40 -2.19 4.89
N VAL A 54 16.31 -2.38 3.57
CA VAL A 54 15.06 -2.25 2.82
C VAL A 54 14.07 -3.33 3.25
N PHE A 55 14.50 -4.58 3.35
CA PHE A 55 13.67 -5.68 3.84
C PHE A 55 13.22 -5.48 5.29
N ILE A 56 14.12 -5.07 6.17
CA ILE A 56 13.78 -4.76 7.57
C ILE A 56 12.76 -3.64 7.63
N HIS A 57 12.94 -2.59 6.82
CA HIS A 57 12.00 -1.48 6.75
C HIS A 57 10.61 -1.94 6.28
N VAL A 58 10.53 -2.72 5.20
CA VAL A 58 9.26 -3.29 4.71
C VAL A 58 8.59 -4.16 5.78
N LEU A 59 9.34 -5.02 6.47
CA LEU A 59 8.81 -5.88 7.53
C LEU A 59 8.24 -5.05 8.71
N VAL A 60 8.94 -3.99 9.11
CA VAL A 60 8.49 -3.09 10.17
C VAL A 60 7.21 -2.38 9.78
N VAL A 61 7.16 -1.79 8.57
CA VAL A 61 5.95 -1.11 8.06
C VAL A 61 4.78 -2.08 7.98
N MET A 62 4.98 -3.29 7.45
CA MET A 62 3.93 -4.33 7.40
C MET A 62 3.41 -4.71 8.79
N THR A 63 4.30 -4.81 9.79
CA THR A 63 3.93 -5.14 11.17
C THR A 63 3.18 -3.98 11.81
N MET A 64 3.62 -2.74 11.56
CA MET A 64 3.01 -1.53 12.08
C MET A 64 1.60 -1.33 11.52
N ASN A 65 1.39 -1.52 10.22
CA ASN A 65 0.07 -1.42 9.60
C ASN A 65 -0.91 -2.45 10.18
N LYS A 66 -0.47 -3.71 10.36
CA LYS A 66 -1.29 -4.76 11.01
C LYS A 66 -1.62 -4.45 12.47
N LEU A 67 -0.63 -3.96 13.22
CA LEU A 67 -0.84 -3.59 14.61
C LEU A 67 -1.79 -2.41 14.72
N TYR A 68 -1.61 -1.39 13.89
CA TYR A 68 -2.45 -0.20 13.89
C TYR A 68 -3.90 -0.54 13.58
N ARG A 69 -4.15 -1.38 12.57
CA ARG A 69 -5.51 -1.83 12.25
C ARG A 69 -6.21 -2.46 13.46
N ARG A 70 -5.54 -3.38 14.16
CA ARG A 70 -6.07 -4.00 15.38
C ARG A 70 -6.32 -3.00 16.50
N VAL A 71 -5.43 -2.02 16.65
CA VAL A 71 -5.57 -0.97 17.67
C VAL A 71 -6.75 -0.06 17.34
N ALA A 72 -6.90 0.33 16.07
CA ALA A 72 -8.01 1.16 15.59
C ALA A 72 -9.37 0.45 15.74
N GLU A 73 -9.45 -0.83 15.39
CA GLU A 73 -10.64 -1.68 15.61
C GLU A 73 -10.99 -1.71 17.10
N LYS A 74 -10.04 -2.10 17.95
CA LYS A 74 -10.27 -2.23 19.39
C LYS A 74 -10.65 -0.90 20.05
N LEU A 75 -10.04 0.21 19.66
CA LEU A 75 -10.40 1.55 20.15
C LEU A 75 -11.81 1.94 19.71
N THR A 76 -12.19 1.61 18.48
CA THR A 76 -13.51 1.96 17.95
C THR A 76 -14.61 1.09 18.58
N ASP A 77 -14.31 -0.17 18.89
CA ASP A 77 -15.19 -1.03 19.68
C ASP A 77 -15.34 -0.51 21.11
N TRP A 78 -14.28 0.03 21.70
CA TRP A 78 -14.30 0.64 23.03
C TRP A 78 -15.09 1.95 23.09
N GLU A 79 -15.18 2.68 21.98
CA GLU A 79 -15.99 3.91 21.90
C GLU A 79 -17.50 3.64 21.97
N ASN A 80 -17.94 2.38 21.79
CA ASN A 80 -19.33 1.94 21.91
C ASN A 80 -20.33 2.83 21.16
N HIS A 81 -20.15 2.91 19.83
CA HIS A 81 -21.01 3.69 18.95
C HIS A 81 -22.45 3.14 18.91
N GLU A 82 -23.44 4.03 18.93
CA GLU A 82 -24.86 3.67 18.88
C GLU A 82 -25.29 3.10 17.52
N THR A 83 -24.65 3.56 16.44
CA THR A 83 -24.98 3.18 15.06
C THR A 83 -23.79 2.52 14.37
N THR A 84 -24.06 1.59 13.44
CA THR A 84 -23.02 0.95 12.62
C THR A 84 -22.28 1.98 11.77
N ILE A 85 -23.00 2.94 11.20
CA ILE A 85 -22.42 4.05 10.42
C ILE A 85 -21.48 4.90 11.28
N GLY A 86 -21.85 5.18 12.53
CA GLY A 86 -20.99 5.93 13.47
C GLY A 86 -19.71 5.17 13.80
N HIS A 87 -19.82 3.86 14.03
CA HIS A 87 -18.68 2.97 14.24
C HIS A 87 -17.75 2.96 13.02
N GLU A 88 -18.30 2.70 11.84
CA GLU A 88 -17.54 2.66 10.58
C GLU A 88 -16.84 3.99 10.31
N ASN A 89 -17.53 5.13 10.41
CA ASN A 89 -16.93 6.46 10.21
C ASN A 89 -15.77 6.73 11.17
N SER A 90 -15.89 6.33 12.43
CA SER A 90 -14.82 6.52 13.41
C SER A 90 -13.61 5.63 13.09
N LEU A 91 -13.84 4.39 12.65
CA LEU A 91 -12.78 3.48 12.20
C LEU A 91 -12.06 4.05 10.97
N ILE A 92 -12.83 4.56 10.01
CA ILE A 92 -12.35 5.18 8.77
C ILE A 92 -11.38 6.32 9.06
N ILE A 93 -11.78 7.27 9.92
CA ILE A 93 -10.95 8.43 10.25
C ILE A 93 -9.63 8.00 10.91
N LYS A 94 -9.67 7.03 11.84
CA LYS A 94 -8.47 6.53 12.51
C LYS A 94 -7.50 5.90 11.51
N ARG A 95 -8.00 4.99 10.67
CA ARG A 95 -7.20 4.35 9.62
C ARG A 95 -6.61 5.36 8.66
N PHE A 96 -7.42 6.31 8.19
CA PHE A 96 -6.97 7.37 7.31
C PHE A 96 -5.86 8.24 7.90
N LEU A 97 -6.01 8.71 9.13
CA LEU A 97 -4.98 9.57 9.74
C LEU A 97 -3.63 8.87 9.85
N PHE A 98 -3.63 7.57 10.13
CA PHE A 98 -2.40 6.80 10.21
C PHE A 98 -1.78 6.52 8.85
N GLU A 99 -2.57 6.10 7.88
CA GLU A 99 -2.07 5.85 6.53
C GLU A 99 -1.59 7.15 5.85
N ALA A 100 -2.30 8.26 6.03
CA ALA A 100 -1.86 9.58 5.59
C ALA A 100 -0.57 10.03 6.30
N PHE A 101 -0.44 9.75 7.59
CA PHE A 101 0.79 10.05 8.31
C PHE A 101 1.97 9.24 7.75
N ASP A 102 1.81 7.92 7.60
CA ASP A 102 2.86 7.05 7.04
C ASP A 102 3.24 7.47 5.61
N ALA A 103 2.24 7.76 4.77
CA ALA A 103 2.40 8.17 3.38
C ALA A 103 3.11 9.52 3.21
N TYR A 104 2.82 10.51 4.08
CA TYR A 104 3.27 11.89 3.88
C TYR A 104 4.39 12.34 4.83
N VAL A 105 4.66 11.65 5.95
CA VAL A 105 5.62 12.14 6.95
C VAL A 105 7.02 12.33 6.38
N ILE A 106 7.47 11.43 5.50
CA ILE A 106 8.79 11.53 4.85
C ILE A 106 8.81 12.69 3.86
N LEU A 107 7.74 12.90 3.09
CA LEU A 107 7.66 14.00 2.14
C LEU A 107 7.58 15.35 2.84
N PHE A 108 6.81 15.46 3.93
CA PHE A 108 6.76 16.67 4.75
C PHE A 108 8.10 16.97 5.41
N TYR A 109 8.80 15.92 5.87
CA TYR A 109 10.16 16.05 6.37
C TYR A 109 11.10 16.62 5.29
N LEU A 110 11.10 16.03 4.09
CA LEU A 110 11.93 16.51 2.98
C LEU A 110 11.56 17.94 2.53
N ALA A 111 10.27 18.28 2.52
CA ALA A 111 9.77 19.57 2.06
C ALA A 111 10.03 20.70 3.05
N PHE A 112 9.70 20.52 4.33
CA PHE A 112 9.72 21.60 5.33
C PHE A 112 10.98 21.62 6.17
N PHE A 113 11.51 20.44 6.52
CA PHE A 113 12.71 20.34 7.34
C PHE A 113 13.97 20.37 6.45
N GLU A 114 14.07 19.43 5.52
CA GLU A 114 15.23 19.35 4.62
C GLU A 114 15.16 20.35 3.46
N LYS A 115 14.00 20.93 3.12
CA LYS A 115 13.87 22.01 2.11
C LYS A 115 14.62 21.73 0.80
N ASP A 116 14.83 20.46 0.45
CA ASP A 116 15.54 20.03 -0.76
C ASP A 116 14.51 19.54 -1.77
N ILE A 117 14.21 20.39 -2.74
CA ILE A 117 13.21 20.12 -3.78
C ILE A 117 13.65 18.96 -4.67
N THR A 118 14.97 18.74 -4.86
CA THR A 118 15.47 17.65 -5.71
C THR A 118 15.29 16.30 -5.05
N LYS A 119 15.63 16.17 -3.76
CA LYS A 119 15.38 14.95 -2.97
C LYS A 119 13.88 14.70 -2.81
N LEU A 120 13.10 15.74 -2.49
CA LEU A 120 11.64 15.65 -2.38
C LEU A 120 11.02 15.11 -3.68
N ARG A 121 11.39 15.68 -4.83
CA ARG A 121 10.89 15.23 -6.13
C ARG A 121 11.30 13.80 -6.42
N GLY A 122 12.57 13.44 -6.17
CA GLY A 122 13.05 12.07 -6.37
C GLY A 122 12.24 11.05 -5.57
N GLU A 123 12.06 11.33 -4.28
CA GLU A 123 11.30 10.47 -3.38
C GLU A 123 9.83 10.38 -3.81
N LEU A 124 9.18 11.52 -4.04
CA LEU A 124 7.78 11.58 -4.47
C LEU A 124 7.55 10.81 -5.78
N VAL A 125 8.40 11.01 -6.79
CA VAL A 125 8.30 10.30 -8.08
C VAL A 125 8.45 8.80 -7.86
N SER A 126 9.36 8.37 -6.98
CA SER A 126 9.58 6.95 -6.71
C SER A 126 8.38 6.32 -6.00
N VAL A 127 7.93 6.91 -4.89
CA VAL A 127 6.82 6.40 -4.08
C VAL A 127 5.54 6.39 -4.90
N PHE A 128 5.20 7.50 -5.54
CA PHE A 128 3.99 7.62 -6.34
C PHE A 128 3.93 6.60 -7.48
N ASN A 129 4.98 6.49 -8.31
CA ASN A 129 4.95 5.58 -9.45
C ASN A 129 4.95 4.10 -9.02
N VAL A 130 5.69 3.76 -7.96
CA VAL A 130 5.69 2.39 -7.40
C VAL A 130 4.31 2.02 -6.88
N ASP A 131 3.66 2.95 -6.17
CA ASP A 131 2.33 2.78 -5.60
C ASP A 131 1.26 2.66 -6.70
N THR A 132 1.27 3.55 -7.70
CA THR A 132 0.38 3.46 -8.88
C THR A 132 0.59 2.16 -9.65
N PHE A 133 1.82 1.71 -9.83
CA PHE A 133 2.11 0.46 -10.53
C PHE A 133 1.67 -0.76 -9.72
N ARG A 134 1.89 -0.74 -8.40
CA ARG A 134 1.41 -1.78 -7.47
C ARG A 134 -0.12 -1.90 -7.57
N ARG A 135 -0.86 -0.78 -7.48
CA ARG A 135 -2.32 -0.74 -7.63
C ARG A 135 -2.76 -1.38 -8.93
N LEU A 136 -2.20 -0.92 -10.05
CA LEU A 136 -2.50 -1.47 -11.36
C LEU A 136 -2.28 -3.00 -11.42
N LEU A 137 -1.19 -3.51 -10.84
CA LEU A 137 -0.95 -4.95 -10.77
C LEU A 137 -1.93 -5.70 -9.86
N VAL A 138 -2.19 -5.19 -8.66
CA VAL A 138 -3.03 -5.86 -7.65
C VAL A 138 -4.49 -5.82 -8.05
N GLU A 139 -4.98 -4.74 -8.66
CA GLU A 139 -6.39 -4.63 -9.05
C GLU A 139 -6.69 -5.22 -10.42
N CYS A 140 -5.76 -5.11 -11.38
CA CYS A 140 -5.99 -5.66 -12.72
C CYS A 140 -5.44 -7.07 -12.89
N ALA A 141 -4.18 -7.32 -12.51
CA ALA A 141 -3.51 -8.57 -12.87
C ALA A 141 -3.89 -9.71 -11.92
N LEU A 142 -3.90 -9.47 -10.61
CA LEU A 142 -4.13 -10.51 -9.61
C LEU A 142 -5.53 -11.16 -9.72
N PRO A 143 -6.64 -10.40 -9.87
CA PRO A 143 -7.96 -11.00 -10.04
C PRO A 143 -8.09 -11.80 -11.34
N LEU A 144 -7.44 -11.36 -12.42
CA LEU A 144 -7.40 -12.10 -13.68
C LEU A 144 -6.63 -13.42 -13.55
N VAL A 145 -5.51 -13.42 -12.82
CA VAL A 145 -4.72 -14.62 -12.55
C VAL A 145 -5.49 -15.61 -11.68
N ILE A 146 -6.07 -15.14 -10.57
CA ILE A 146 -6.88 -15.98 -9.68
C ILE A 146 -8.07 -16.56 -10.43
N GLN A 147 -8.79 -15.76 -11.23
CA GLN A 147 -9.93 -16.24 -11.98
C GLN A 147 -9.55 -17.27 -13.06
N ARG A 148 -8.40 -17.10 -13.74
CA ARG A 148 -7.90 -18.09 -14.71
C ARG A 148 -7.55 -19.41 -14.02
N LEU A 149 -6.81 -19.36 -12.92
CA LEU A 149 -6.44 -20.55 -12.14
C LEU A 149 -7.67 -21.25 -11.54
N GLY A 150 -8.69 -20.49 -11.12
CA GLY A 150 -9.96 -21.03 -10.62
C GLY A 150 -10.77 -21.76 -11.69
N LYS A 151 -10.90 -21.17 -12.90
CA LYS A 151 -11.63 -21.78 -14.03
C LYS A 151 -11.05 -23.13 -14.44
N ASP A 152 -9.72 -23.27 -14.44
CA ASP A 152 -9.07 -24.54 -14.78
C ASP A 152 -9.41 -25.65 -13.77
N LYS A 153 -9.47 -25.31 -12.48
CA LYS A 153 -9.87 -26.25 -11.42
C LYS A 153 -11.36 -26.61 -11.50
N ASP A 154 -12.22 -25.62 -11.72
CA ASP A 154 -13.67 -25.81 -11.83
C ASP A 154 -14.05 -26.64 -13.05
N HIS A 155 -13.37 -26.44 -14.19
CA HIS A 155 -13.61 -27.22 -15.40
C HIS A 155 -13.22 -28.68 -15.20
N LEU A 156 -12.12 -28.95 -14.49
CA LEU A 156 -11.70 -30.29 -14.10
C LEU A 156 -12.70 -30.96 -13.14
N ALA A 157 -13.22 -30.21 -12.15
CA ALA A 157 -14.20 -30.70 -11.20
C ALA A 157 -15.56 -31.00 -11.85
N LYS A 158 -16.04 -30.14 -12.76
CA LYS A 158 -17.28 -30.34 -13.52
C LYS A 158 -17.21 -31.55 -14.44
N MET A 159 -16.08 -31.79 -15.13
CA MET A 159 -15.89 -32.99 -15.96
C MET A 159 -16.00 -34.28 -15.15
N ARG A 160 -15.46 -34.29 -13.93
CA ARG A 160 -15.55 -35.43 -13.01
C ARG A 160 -16.98 -35.66 -12.50
N LYS A 161 -17.68 -34.60 -12.06
CA LYS A 161 -19.04 -34.71 -11.49
C LYS A 161 -20.12 -35.07 -12.53
N LYS A 162 -19.95 -34.64 -13.79
CA LYS A 162 -20.83 -34.96 -14.93
C LYS A 162 -20.75 -36.43 -15.35
N THR A 163 -19.68 -37.13 -14.98
CA THR A 163 -19.53 -38.58 -15.22
C THR A 163 -20.35 -39.39 -14.20
N ASP A 164 -20.63 -38.85 -13.01
CA ASP A 164 -21.26 -39.56 -11.89
C ASP A 164 -22.77 -39.25 -11.68
N SER A 165 -23.37 -38.27 -12.37
CA SER A 165 -24.74 -37.82 -12.05
C SER A 165 -25.57 -37.41 -13.29
N SER A 166 -26.82 -37.89 -13.35
CA SER A 166 -27.71 -37.82 -14.53
C SER A 166 -28.67 -36.61 -14.58
N ASP A 167 -28.84 -35.85 -13.51
CA ASP A 167 -29.73 -34.67 -13.46
C ASP A 167 -28.95 -33.35 -13.52
N ALA A 168 -28.84 -32.78 -14.72
CA ALA A 168 -27.94 -31.66 -15.00
C ALA A 168 -28.42 -30.27 -14.51
N SER A 169 -29.74 -30.08 -14.28
CA SER A 169 -30.32 -28.76 -14.00
C SER A 169 -30.17 -28.30 -12.54
N ASP A 170 -30.40 -29.20 -11.58
CA ASP A 170 -30.31 -28.87 -10.14
C ASP A 170 -28.85 -28.77 -9.68
N ILE A 171 -27.96 -29.51 -10.35
CA ILE A 171 -26.52 -29.43 -10.13
C ILE A 171 -25.98 -28.06 -10.57
N ASP A 172 -26.46 -27.50 -11.69
CA ASP A 172 -25.95 -26.20 -12.16
C ASP A 172 -26.36 -25.05 -11.21
N THR A 173 -27.61 -25.05 -10.74
CA THR A 173 -28.11 -24.00 -9.83
C THR A 173 -27.43 -24.07 -8.47
N SER A 174 -27.34 -25.25 -7.86
CA SER A 174 -26.65 -25.44 -6.59
C SER A 174 -25.15 -25.11 -6.68
N THR A 175 -24.49 -25.50 -7.77
CA THR A 175 -23.06 -25.17 -8.01
C THR A 175 -22.84 -23.67 -8.16
N ARG A 176 -23.77 -22.94 -8.79
CA ARG A 176 -23.65 -21.48 -8.91
C ARG A 176 -23.77 -20.78 -7.56
N LEU A 177 -24.71 -21.21 -6.72
CA LEU A 177 -24.90 -20.64 -5.38
C LEU A 177 -23.73 -20.93 -4.44
N THR A 178 -23.15 -22.13 -4.50
CA THR A 178 -21.96 -22.45 -3.68
C THR A 178 -20.76 -21.61 -4.09
N VAL A 179 -20.53 -21.43 -5.40
CA VAL A 179 -19.45 -20.60 -5.91
C VAL A 179 -19.65 -19.11 -5.58
N GLU A 180 -20.90 -18.63 -5.57
CA GLU A 180 -21.21 -17.25 -5.20
C GLU A 180 -21.03 -17.01 -3.69
N ALA A 181 -21.41 -17.97 -2.84
CA ALA A 181 -21.24 -17.90 -1.39
C ALA A 181 -19.77 -17.96 -0.93
N GLU A 182 -18.88 -18.54 -1.73
CA GLU A 182 -17.43 -18.61 -1.45
C GLU A 182 -16.65 -17.35 -1.86
N ARG A 183 -17.31 -16.35 -2.47
CA ARG A 183 -16.64 -15.10 -2.87
C ARG A 183 -16.46 -14.16 -1.69
N ASP A 184 -15.35 -13.43 -1.73
CA ASP A 184 -15.06 -12.41 -0.73
C ASP A 184 -16.05 -11.23 -0.81
N GLU A 185 -16.36 -10.66 0.35
CA GLU A 185 -17.11 -9.41 0.47
C GLU A 185 -16.26 -8.24 -0.05
N TYR A 186 -16.90 -7.26 -0.68
CA TYR A 186 -16.21 -6.10 -1.24
C TYR A 186 -16.01 -5.02 -0.16
N GLU A 187 -14.76 -4.81 0.26
CA GLU A 187 -14.39 -3.74 1.21
C GLU A 187 -14.23 -2.40 0.49
N GLN A 188 -15.34 -1.66 0.35
CA GLN A 188 -15.38 -0.36 -0.35
C GLN A 188 -14.48 0.73 0.27
N PHE A 189 -14.23 0.65 1.58
CA PHE A 189 -13.48 1.69 2.28
C PHE A 189 -12.00 1.74 1.85
N ASP A 190 -11.37 0.59 1.68
CA ASP A 190 -9.95 0.51 1.33
C ASP A 190 -9.72 1.15 -0.06
N ASP A 191 -10.58 0.88 -1.02
CA ASP A 191 -10.53 1.49 -2.36
C ASP A 191 -10.68 3.04 -2.29
N TYR A 192 -11.58 3.57 -1.44
CA TYR A 192 -11.66 5.03 -1.24
C TYR A 192 -10.42 5.61 -0.57
N LEU A 193 -9.83 4.88 0.36
CA LEU A 193 -8.68 5.31 1.11
C LEU A 193 -7.47 5.46 0.18
N GLU A 194 -7.29 4.50 -0.72
CA GLU A 194 -6.24 4.53 -1.74
C GLU A 194 -6.42 5.73 -2.67
N MET A 195 -7.63 5.98 -3.19
CA MET A 195 -7.91 7.16 -4.01
C MET A 195 -7.67 8.48 -3.25
N LEU A 196 -8.00 8.53 -1.96
CA LEU A 196 -7.82 9.73 -1.13
C LEU A 196 -6.34 10.02 -0.88
N ILE A 197 -5.53 8.98 -0.67
CA ILE A 197 -4.08 9.13 -0.51
C ILE A 197 -3.44 9.57 -1.84
N GLU A 198 -3.86 9.01 -2.97
CA GLU A 198 -3.39 9.47 -4.29
C GLU A 198 -3.73 10.95 -4.54
N LEU A 199 -4.95 11.35 -4.22
CA LEU A 199 -5.36 12.76 -4.31
C LEU A 199 -4.48 13.66 -3.44
N GLY A 200 -4.12 13.23 -2.24
CA GLY A 200 -3.25 14.00 -1.35
C GLY A 200 -1.84 14.17 -1.91
N TYR A 201 -1.25 13.16 -2.56
CA TYR A 201 0.03 13.32 -3.27
C TYR A 201 -0.05 14.38 -4.36
N VAL A 202 -1.10 14.34 -5.19
CA VAL A 202 -1.28 15.29 -6.28
C VAL A 202 -1.53 16.71 -5.75
N MET A 203 -2.33 16.86 -4.70
CA MET A 203 -2.72 18.18 -4.16
C MET A 203 -1.60 18.84 -3.35
N LEU A 204 -0.96 18.10 -2.43
CA LEU A 204 0.02 18.66 -1.50
C LEU A 204 1.37 18.94 -2.17
N PHE A 205 1.73 18.15 -3.19
CA PHE A 205 3.06 18.20 -3.82
C PHE A 205 3.00 18.50 -5.32
N ALA A 206 1.92 19.12 -5.80
CA ALA A 206 1.71 19.50 -7.21
C ALA A 206 2.90 20.26 -7.82
N SER A 207 3.51 21.17 -7.05
CA SER A 207 4.63 21.99 -7.51
C SER A 207 5.93 21.20 -7.69
N ALA A 208 6.13 20.14 -6.91
CA ALA A 208 7.32 19.28 -6.98
C ALA A 208 7.20 18.23 -8.09
N TYR A 209 5.99 17.72 -8.37
CA TYR A 209 5.74 16.73 -9.42
C TYR A 209 4.43 16.97 -10.19
N PRO A 210 4.40 17.92 -11.14
CA PRO A 210 3.20 18.26 -11.89
C PRO A 210 2.64 17.13 -12.76
N LEU A 211 3.50 16.20 -13.20
CA LEU A 211 3.10 15.04 -14.01
C LEU A 211 2.27 14.02 -13.23
N ALA A 212 2.30 14.05 -11.89
CA ALA A 212 1.50 13.16 -11.04
C ALA A 212 0.01 13.20 -11.41
N ALA A 213 -0.55 14.39 -11.63
CA ALA A 213 -1.96 14.56 -11.94
C ALA A 213 -2.39 13.83 -13.21
N PHE A 214 -1.55 13.85 -14.26
CA PHE A 214 -1.86 13.17 -15.52
C PHE A 214 -1.79 11.64 -15.37
N ILE A 215 -0.80 11.15 -14.61
CA ILE A 215 -0.66 9.72 -14.32
C ILE A 215 -1.83 9.26 -13.46
N ALA A 216 -2.21 10.02 -12.43
CA ALA A 216 -3.33 9.72 -11.56
C ALA A 216 -4.65 9.62 -12.35
N ILE A 217 -4.93 10.56 -13.24
CA ILE A 217 -6.13 10.51 -14.09
C ILE A 217 -6.15 9.23 -14.94
N PHE A 218 -5.01 8.85 -15.53
CA PHE A 218 -4.92 7.63 -16.32
C PHE A 218 -5.09 6.37 -15.45
N ALA A 219 -4.42 6.31 -14.30
CA ALA A 219 -4.53 5.21 -13.35
C ALA A 219 -5.96 5.04 -12.85
N ASN A 220 -6.58 6.13 -12.35
CA ASN A 220 -7.97 6.16 -11.89
C ASN A 220 -8.96 5.70 -12.97
N TYR A 221 -8.70 6.01 -14.26
CA TYR A 221 -9.54 5.52 -15.34
C TYR A 221 -9.45 3.99 -15.50
N VAL A 222 -8.25 3.43 -15.42
CA VAL A 222 -8.03 1.98 -15.52
C VAL A 222 -8.60 1.28 -14.30
N GLU A 223 -8.35 1.81 -13.11
CA GLU A 223 -8.84 1.32 -11.81
C GLU A 223 -10.38 1.32 -11.77
N TYR A 224 -11.04 2.40 -12.18
CA TYR A 224 -12.49 2.43 -12.33
C TYR A 224 -13.04 1.29 -13.21
N ARG A 225 -12.35 0.95 -14.31
CA ARG A 225 -12.74 -0.18 -15.17
C ARG A 225 -12.46 -1.52 -14.50
N ALA A 226 -11.36 -1.62 -13.75
CA ALA A 226 -10.97 -2.81 -13.01
C ALA A 226 -11.98 -3.10 -11.89
N ASP A 227 -12.40 -2.09 -11.13
CA ASP A 227 -13.37 -2.23 -10.04
C ASP A 227 -14.76 -2.58 -10.55
N ALA A 228 -15.21 -1.97 -11.65
CA ALA A 228 -16.46 -2.37 -12.30
C ALA A 228 -16.44 -3.86 -12.72
N TRP A 229 -15.29 -4.35 -13.16
CA TRP A 229 -15.09 -5.77 -13.47
C TRP A 229 -15.02 -6.64 -12.20
N LYS A 230 -14.36 -6.17 -11.14
CA LYS A 230 -14.23 -6.83 -9.82
C LYS A 230 -15.61 -7.04 -9.18
N LEU A 231 -16.42 -5.98 -9.11
CA LEU A 231 -17.80 -6.01 -8.59
C LEU A 231 -18.74 -6.94 -9.37
N SER A 232 -18.55 -7.05 -10.69
CA SER A 232 -19.45 -7.86 -11.53
C SER A 232 -19.06 -9.34 -11.64
N ARG A 233 -17.78 -9.68 -11.47
CA ARG A 233 -17.27 -11.03 -11.76
C ARG A 233 -16.46 -11.69 -10.67
N VAL A 234 -16.01 -10.95 -9.65
CA VAL A 234 -15.10 -11.47 -8.62
C VAL A 234 -15.77 -11.46 -7.26
N CYS A 235 -16.31 -10.33 -6.82
CA CYS A 235 -16.90 -10.19 -5.49
C CYS A 235 -18.32 -10.75 -5.41
N LEU A 236 -18.76 -10.99 -4.18
CA LEU A 236 -20.18 -11.15 -3.86
C LEU A 236 -20.93 -9.85 -4.17
N ARG A 237 -22.21 -9.95 -4.55
CA ARG A 237 -23.09 -8.78 -4.63
C ARG A 237 -23.14 -8.09 -3.24
N PRO A 238 -22.81 -6.79 -3.13
CA PRO A 238 -22.96 -6.05 -1.89
C PRO A 238 -24.42 -6.05 -1.42
N ARG A 239 -24.64 -6.04 -0.10
CA ARG A 239 -25.97 -6.05 0.52
C ARG A 239 -26.72 -4.74 0.33
#